data_AF-A0AAN7H3D9-F1
#
_entry.id   AF-A0AAN7H3D9-F1
#
_cell.length_a   1.000
_cell.length_b   1.000
_cell.length_c   1.000
_cell.angle_alpha   90.00
_cell.angle_beta   90.00
_cell.angle_gamma   90.00
#
_symmetry.space_group_name_H-M   'P 1'
#
loop_
_entity.id
_entity.type
_entity.pdbx_description
1 polymer ?
#
loop_
_entity_poly.entity_id
_entity_poly.type
_entity_poly.pdbx_seq_one_letter_code
_entity_poly.pdbx_strand_id
1 'polypeptide(L)'
;MAVGKNKRLSKGKKGLKKKAQDPFARKDWYGIKAPAPFAIRDVGKTLVNRSTGLKNANDALKGRIVEVSLADLQKDEDHAFRKVKLRVDEVQGKNCLTNFHGLDFTSDKLRSLVRKWQSLIEANVTVMTTDHYLLRLFAIAFTKRRPNQIKKTTYAATSQIRAIRKKMTEIIQREASSCTLTQLTSKLIPEVIGREIEKATQGIYPLQNVHIRKVKLLKQPKFDLGALMSLHGESSTDEQGQKVEREFKETVLESVLLIGPSGAGKSALLTRYCDDEFDPETSTATIGIDFKIKALNVRGKPYRLTLFDTAGQERFRTLSTSFYRGAHGVVLVYDISARAGFLGMERWFLEAKANTVEGVALYLVGAKLDKAEHSREVTPEEGRALAEAHGARFCEASAKTGMNVRRPFVEIVDHIVQNPGLIQAAKTGRAAGVVPLNSNAGGGYLPSCAC
;
A
#
# COMPACT_ATOMS: atom_id res chain seq x y z
N MET A 1 -14.65 -79.83 53.05
CA MET A 1 -15.16 -79.83 51.66
C MET A 1 -15.59 -78.42 51.27
N ALA A 2 -15.52 -78.10 49.97
CA ALA A 2 -16.00 -76.90 49.29
C ALA A 2 -15.08 -75.64 49.26
N VAL A 3 -14.07 -75.74 48.39
CA VAL A 3 -13.67 -74.78 47.33
C VAL A 3 -14.40 -73.42 47.31
N GLY A 4 -13.73 -72.35 47.76
CA GLY A 4 -14.09 -70.96 47.49
C GLY A 4 -13.15 -70.36 46.42
N LYS A 5 -13.62 -70.30 45.17
CA LYS A 5 -12.88 -69.75 44.01
C LYS A 5 -12.62 -68.24 44.17
N ASN A 6 -11.39 -67.84 44.49
CA ASN A 6 -10.93 -66.48 44.23
C ASN A 6 -10.69 -66.28 42.73
N LYS A 7 -11.74 -65.85 42.02
CA LYS A 7 -11.65 -65.27 40.67
C LYS A 7 -12.28 -63.88 40.68
N ARG A 8 -11.51 -62.91 41.18
CA ARG A 8 -11.69 -61.49 40.80
C ARG A 8 -10.45 -61.04 40.02
N LEU A 9 -10.30 -61.62 38.83
CA LEU A 9 -9.69 -60.90 37.70
C LEU A 9 -10.57 -59.67 37.48
N SER A 10 -10.03 -58.49 37.80
CA SER A 10 -10.58 -57.22 37.34
C SER A 10 -10.64 -57.31 35.82
N LYS A 11 -11.85 -57.52 35.28
CA LYS A 11 -12.10 -57.41 33.84
C LYS A 11 -11.66 -56.00 33.46
N GLY A 12 -10.49 -55.89 32.83
CA GLY A 12 -10.05 -54.66 32.19
C GLY A 12 -11.23 -54.09 31.40
N LYS A 13 -11.59 -52.84 31.70
CA LYS A 13 -12.59 -52.11 30.93
C LYS A 13 -12.21 -52.23 29.46
N LYS A 14 -12.90 -53.11 28.73
CA LYS A 14 -12.87 -53.14 27.26
C LYS A 14 -13.12 -51.71 26.83
N GLY A 15 -12.12 -51.10 26.19
CA GLY A 15 -12.14 -49.69 25.82
C GLY A 15 -13.50 -49.35 25.22
N LEU A 16 -14.16 -48.33 25.77
CA LEU A 16 -15.39 -47.78 25.22
C LEU A 16 -15.20 -47.66 23.70
N LYS A 17 -15.97 -48.42 22.92
CA LYS A 17 -16.04 -48.20 21.47
C LYS A 17 -16.40 -46.73 21.30
N LYS A 18 -15.44 -45.91 20.82
CA LYS A 18 -15.67 -44.50 20.53
C LYS A 18 -16.93 -44.43 19.67
N LYS A 19 -17.96 -43.71 20.14
CA LYS A 19 -19.16 -43.45 19.34
C LYS A 19 -18.71 -42.98 17.95
N ALA A 20 -19.29 -43.56 16.90
CA ALA A 20 -19.05 -43.11 15.54
C ALA A 20 -19.53 -41.66 15.44
N GLN A 21 -18.59 -40.73 15.47
CA GLN A 21 -18.85 -39.31 15.29
C GLN A 21 -18.75 -39.00 13.79
N ASP A 22 -19.68 -38.20 13.27
CA ASP A 22 -19.64 -37.73 11.88
C ASP A 22 -18.26 -37.11 11.59
N PRO A 23 -17.54 -37.59 10.55
CA PRO A 23 -16.28 -37.02 10.12
C PRO A 23 -16.33 -35.50 9.85
N PHE A 24 -17.47 -34.95 9.42
CA PHE A 24 -17.61 -33.51 9.16
C PHE A 24 -17.68 -32.68 10.45
N ALA A 25 -18.19 -33.24 11.55
CA ALA A 25 -18.23 -32.55 12.84
C ALA A 25 -16.83 -32.29 13.43
N ARG A 26 -15.81 -32.98 12.91
CA ARG A 26 -14.40 -32.84 13.33
C ARG A 26 -13.59 -31.90 12.43
N LYS A 27 -14.21 -31.32 11.40
CA LYS A 27 -13.53 -30.49 10.40
C LYS A 27 -13.91 -29.01 10.56
N ASP A 28 -12.94 -28.15 10.33
CA ASP A 28 -13.12 -26.72 10.24
C ASP A 28 -12.91 -26.26 8.78
N TRP A 29 -13.61 -25.20 8.41
CA TRP A 29 -13.60 -24.62 7.08
C TRP A 29 -12.63 -23.44 7.00
N TYR A 30 -11.86 -23.41 5.92
CA TYR A 30 -10.87 -22.38 5.60
C TYR A 30 -11.14 -21.81 4.20
N GLY A 31 -11.10 -20.49 4.05
CA GLY A 31 -11.17 -19.81 2.76
C GLY A 31 -9.82 -19.78 2.07
N ILE A 32 -9.76 -20.01 0.75
CA ILE A 32 -8.55 -19.87 -0.05
C ILE A 32 -8.52 -18.47 -0.67
N LYS A 33 -7.44 -17.74 -0.40
CA LYS A 33 -7.23 -16.39 -0.93
C LYS A 33 -6.13 -16.39 -2.00
N ALA A 34 -6.47 -15.92 -3.20
CA ALA A 34 -5.54 -15.67 -4.30
C ALA A 34 -4.73 -14.37 -4.08
N PRO A 35 -3.49 -14.31 -4.60
CA PRO A 35 -2.63 -13.12 -4.46
C PRO A 35 -3.11 -11.95 -5.33
N ALA A 36 -2.61 -10.74 -5.04
CA ALA A 36 -2.99 -9.48 -5.68
C ALA A 36 -3.02 -9.43 -7.23
N PRO A 37 -2.22 -10.18 -8.01
CA PRO A 37 -2.28 -10.14 -9.47
C PRO A 37 -3.61 -10.61 -10.07
N PHE A 38 -4.46 -11.30 -9.31
CA PHE A 38 -5.76 -11.80 -9.77
C PHE A 38 -6.89 -10.88 -9.30
N ALA A 39 -7.89 -10.66 -10.16
CA ALA A 39 -9.02 -9.78 -9.83
C ALA A 39 -9.90 -10.34 -8.69
N ILE A 40 -10.19 -11.65 -8.72
CA ILE A 40 -10.92 -12.34 -7.66
C ILE A 40 -9.91 -12.93 -6.67
N ARG A 41 -9.95 -12.41 -5.44
CA ARG A 41 -9.16 -12.95 -4.32
C ARG A 41 -9.80 -14.17 -3.68
N ASP A 42 -11.12 -14.30 -3.73
CA ASP A 42 -11.84 -15.38 -3.06
C ASP A 42 -12.06 -16.56 -4.00
N VAL A 43 -11.18 -17.55 -3.89
CA VAL A 43 -11.11 -18.69 -4.81
C VAL A 43 -12.10 -19.79 -4.44
N GLY A 44 -12.26 -20.03 -3.13
CA GLY A 44 -13.08 -21.13 -2.65
C GLY A 44 -12.82 -21.47 -1.19
N LYS A 45 -13.29 -22.64 -0.76
CA LYS A 45 -13.17 -23.13 0.62
C LYS A 45 -12.56 -24.52 0.64
N THR A 46 -11.77 -24.80 1.68
CA THR A 46 -11.24 -26.14 1.98
C THR A 46 -11.54 -26.51 3.41
N LEU A 47 -11.58 -27.82 3.66
CA LEU A 47 -11.90 -28.41 4.95
C LEU A 47 -10.71 -29.22 5.46
N VAL A 48 -10.38 -29.04 6.72
CA VAL A 48 -9.30 -29.75 7.42
C VAL A 48 -9.77 -30.14 8.81
N ASN A 49 -9.22 -31.23 9.34
CA ASN A 49 -9.51 -31.64 10.71
C ASN A 49 -9.12 -30.52 11.68
N ARG A 50 -9.98 -30.26 12.67
CA ARG A 50 -9.70 -29.32 13.75
C ARG A 50 -8.37 -29.67 14.42
N SER A 51 -7.61 -28.64 14.79
CA SER A 51 -6.38 -28.81 15.55
C SER A 51 -6.68 -29.54 16.87
N THR A 52 -6.06 -30.70 17.08
CA THR A 52 -6.21 -31.47 18.32
C THR A 52 -4.85 -31.95 18.80
N GLY A 53 -4.44 -31.51 20.00
CA GLY A 53 -3.16 -31.88 20.59
C GLY A 53 -1.99 -31.48 19.69
N LEU A 54 -1.15 -32.46 19.33
CA LEU A 54 0.05 -32.28 18.49
C LEU A 54 -0.23 -32.14 16.99
N LYS A 55 -1.47 -32.37 16.54
CA LYS A 55 -1.83 -32.25 15.11
C LYS A 55 -2.45 -30.90 14.85
N ASN A 56 -1.67 -30.01 14.25
CA ASN A 56 -2.11 -28.67 13.87
C ASN A 56 -2.76 -28.69 12.47
N ALA A 57 -3.90 -28.01 12.33
CA ALA A 57 -4.59 -27.85 11.04
C ALA A 57 -3.76 -27.04 10.04
N ASN A 58 -3.00 -26.05 10.53
CA ASN A 58 -2.18 -25.17 9.68
C ASN A 58 -1.11 -25.97 8.91
N ASP A 59 -0.41 -26.88 9.58
CA ASP A 59 0.64 -27.69 8.95
C ASP A 59 0.07 -28.64 7.89
N ALA A 60 -1.18 -29.09 8.08
CA ALA A 60 -1.88 -29.91 7.10
C ALA A 60 -2.40 -29.12 5.89
N LEU A 61 -2.55 -27.79 6.01
CA LEU A 61 -2.98 -26.88 4.96
C LEU A 61 -1.80 -26.36 4.13
N LYS A 62 -0.70 -26.00 4.78
CA LYS A 62 0.52 -25.52 4.11
C LYS A 62 1.04 -26.55 3.12
N GLY A 63 1.50 -26.09 1.96
CA GLY A 63 2.02 -26.92 0.89
C GLY A 63 0.96 -27.56 -0.01
N ARG A 64 -0.33 -27.46 0.30
CA ARG A 64 -1.38 -27.88 -0.64
C ARG A 64 -1.37 -27.01 -1.89
N ILE A 65 -1.62 -27.64 -3.04
CA ILE A 65 -1.73 -26.97 -4.33
C ILE A 65 -3.18 -27.04 -4.77
N VAL A 66 -3.75 -25.87 -5.07
CA VAL A 66 -5.10 -25.70 -5.59
C VAL A 66 -4.97 -25.35 -7.07
N GLU A 67 -5.77 -25.99 -7.91
CA GLU A 67 -5.82 -25.74 -9.35
C GLU A 67 -7.15 -25.08 -9.68
N VAL A 68 -7.10 -23.92 -10.33
CA VAL A 68 -8.27 -23.06 -10.61
C VAL A 68 -8.17 -22.57 -12.04
N SER A 69 -9.30 -22.41 -12.71
CA SER A 69 -9.32 -21.76 -14.02
C SER A 69 -8.94 -20.28 -13.89
N LEU A 70 -8.18 -19.75 -14.85
CA LEU A 70 -7.88 -18.33 -14.90
C LEU A 70 -9.15 -17.49 -15.16
N ALA A 71 -10.14 -18.04 -15.87
CA ALA A 71 -11.42 -17.38 -16.07
C ALA A 71 -12.12 -17.11 -14.74
N ASP A 72 -12.10 -18.07 -13.81
CA ASP A 72 -12.72 -17.92 -12.49
C ASP A 72 -11.98 -16.90 -11.61
N LEU A 73 -10.70 -16.64 -11.89
CA LEU A 73 -9.89 -15.66 -11.16
C LEU A 73 -9.98 -14.24 -11.75
N GLN A 74 -10.31 -14.12 -13.04
CA GLN A 74 -10.30 -12.84 -13.78
C GLN A 74 -11.69 -12.38 -14.26
N LYS A 75 -12.70 -13.25 -14.21
CA LYS A 75 -14.03 -13.09 -14.82
C LYS A 75 -14.04 -12.98 -16.36
N ASP A 76 -12.95 -13.41 -17.00
CA ASP A 76 -12.80 -13.40 -18.46
C ASP A 76 -12.85 -14.83 -19.02
N GLU A 77 -13.89 -15.16 -19.78
CA GLU A 77 -14.08 -16.51 -20.33
C GLU A 77 -13.05 -16.90 -21.41
N ASP A 78 -12.48 -15.93 -22.12
CA ASP A 78 -11.46 -16.16 -23.15
C ASP A 78 -10.24 -16.92 -22.61
N HIS A 79 -9.99 -16.84 -21.31
CA HIS A 79 -8.87 -17.46 -20.62
C HIS A 79 -9.23 -18.76 -19.88
N ALA A 80 -10.43 -19.33 -20.10
CA ALA A 80 -10.92 -20.52 -19.39
C ALA A 80 -10.05 -21.78 -19.56
N PHE A 81 -9.29 -21.87 -20.65
CA PHE A 81 -8.41 -23.01 -20.91
C PHE A 81 -7.12 -23.01 -20.08
N ARG A 82 -6.85 -21.94 -19.33
CA ARG A 82 -5.63 -21.80 -18.53
C ARG A 82 -5.93 -22.17 -17.09
N LYS A 83 -5.15 -23.09 -16.56
CA LYS A 83 -5.26 -23.55 -15.17
C LYS A 83 -4.10 -23.00 -14.37
N VAL A 84 -4.40 -22.21 -13.36
CA VAL A 84 -3.43 -21.64 -12.43
C VAL A 84 -3.31 -22.56 -11.23
N LYS A 85 -2.07 -22.85 -10.84
CA LYS A 85 -1.74 -23.61 -9.63
C LYS A 85 -1.29 -22.65 -8.55
N LEU A 86 -2.04 -22.62 -7.46
CA LEU A 86 -1.79 -21.78 -6.29
C LEU A 86 -1.38 -22.69 -5.13
N ARG A 87 -0.23 -22.43 -4.52
CA ARG A 87 0.23 -23.16 -3.33
C ARG A 87 -0.13 -22.38 -2.08
N VAL A 88 -0.67 -23.05 -1.06
CA VAL A 88 -0.88 -22.44 0.27
C VAL A 88 0.47 -22.36 0.98
N ASP A 89 0.94 -21.13 1.22
CA ASP A 89 2.22 -20.91 1.90
C ASP A 89 1.99 -20.59 3.39
N GLU A 90 0.97 -19.79 3.71
CA GLU A 90 0.64 -19.40 5.09
C GLU A 90 -0.87 -19.43 5.37
N VAL A 91 -1.25 -19.60 6.64
CA VAL A 91 -2.66 -19.59 7.08
C VAL A 91 -2.83 -18.50 8.14
N GLN A 92 -3.74 -17.57 7.90
CA GLN A 92 -4.11 -16.49 8.81
C GLN A 92 -5.55 -16.65 9.28
N GLY A 93 -5.73 -17.00 10.56
CA GLY A 93 -7.05 -17.32 11.09
C GLY A 93 -7.70 -18.45 10.28
N LYS A 94 -8.79 -18.16 9.57
CA LYS A 94 -9.48 -19.10 8.67
C LYS A 94 -9.18 -18.88 7.18
N ASN A 95 -8.23 -18.01 6.84
CA ASN A 95 -7.85 -17.72 5.46
C ASN A 95 -6.49 -18.34 5.12
N CYS A 96 -6.43 -19.09 4.03
CA CYS A 96 -5.23 -19.64 3.45
C CYS A 96 -4.68 -18.66 2.42
N LEU A 97 -3.52 -18.09 2.68
CA LEU A 97 -2.81 -17.22 1.75
C LEU A 97 -2.03 -18.08 0.75
N THR A 98 -2.27 -17.82 -0.53
CA THR A 98 -1.65 -18.60 -1.60
C THR A 98 -0.65 -17.80 -2.41
N ASN A 99 0.31 -18.50 -2.99
CA ASN A 99 1.30 -17.96 -3.92
C ASN A 99 1.24 -18.72 -5.26
N PHE A 100 1.71 -18.07 -6.31
CA PHE A 100 1.76 -18.68 -7.64
C PHE A 100 2.76 -19.84 -7.66
N HIS A 101 2.29 -21.02 -8.05
CA HIS A 101 3.11 -22.24 -8.12
C HIS A 101 3.35 -22.71 -9.56
N GLY A 102 2.38 -22.50 -10.44
CA GLY A 102 2.52 -22.89 -11.83
C GLY A 102 1.29 -22.57 -12.68
N LEU A 103 1.42 -22.84 -13.96
CA LEU A 103 0.38 -22.64 -14.95
C LEU A 103 0.37 -23.83 -15.91
N ASP A 104 -0.80 -24.31 -16.27
CA ASP A 104 -0.99 -25.40 -17.23
C ASP A 104 -2.17 -25.10 -18.16
N PHE A 105 -2.27 -25.85 -19.26
CA PHE A 105 -3.40 -25.78 -20.18
C PHE A 105 -4.39 -26.90 -19.91
N THR A 106 -5.66 -26.69 -20.27
CA THR A 106 -6.62 -27.77 -20.38
C THR A 106 -6.26 -28.71 -21.54
N SER A 107 -6.61 -29.98 -21.41
CA SER A 107 -6.25 -31.02 -22.41
C SER A 107 -7.04 -30.84 -23.71
N ASP A 108 -8.30 -30.42 -23.61
CA ASP A 108 -9.20 -30.05 -24.71
C ASP A 108 -8.61 -28.92 -25.55
N LYS A 109 -8.16 -27.80 -24.94
CA LYS A 109 -7.57 -26.70 -25.70
C LYS A 109 -6.32 -27.14 -26.44
N LEU A 110 -5.41 -27.86 -25.79
CA LEU A 110 -4.20 -28.38 -26.44
C LEU A 110 -4.57 -29.26 -27.65
N ARG A 111 -5.52 -30.20 -27.48
CA ARG A 111 -5.99 -31.08 -28.55
C ARG A 111 -6.65 -30.30 -29.70
N SER A 112 -7.35 -29.20 -29.41
CA SER A 112 -7.99 -28.35 -30.42
C SER A 112 -7.00 -27.53 -31.27
N LEU A 113 -5.87 -27.14 -30.67
CA LEU A 113 -4.81 -26.34 -31.30
C LEU A 113 -3.93 -27.20 -32.22
N VAL A 114 -3.64 -28.43 -31.81
CA VAL A 114 -2.80 -29.37 -32.57
C VAL A 114 -3.60 -29.96 -33.73
N ARG A 115 -3.55 -29.26 -34.87
CA ARG A 115 -4.17 -29.70 -36.14
C ARG A 115 -3.12 -30.16 -37.15
N LYS A 116 -3.55 -30.98 -38.11
CA LYS A 116 -2.74 -31.37 -39.28
C LYS A 116 -2.48 -30.16 -40.19
N TRP A 117 -1.53 -30.28 -41.12
CA TRP A 117 -1.21 -29.31 -42.18
C TRP A 117 -0.51 -28.01 -41.74
N GLN A 118 -0.04 -27.95 -40.51
CA GLN A 118 0.76 -26.86 -39.96
C GLN A 118 1.93 -27.44 -39.15
N SER A 119 3.02 -26.70 -39.01
CA SER A 119 4.14 -27.09 -38.14
C SER A 119 3.85 -26.71 -36.68
N LEU A 120 4.12 -27.63 -35.76
CA LEU A 120 4.16 -27.38 -34.32
C LEU A 120 5.57 -26.99 -33.91
N ILE A 121 5.71 -25.87 -33.20
CA ILE A 121 6.98 -25.36 -32.71
C ILE A 121 6.90 -25.28 -31.19
N GLU A 122 7.73 -26.06 -30.51
CA GLU A 122 7.88 -26.04 -29.06
C GLU A 122 9.24 -25.47 -28.67
N ALA A 123 9.26 -24.71 -27.58
CA ALA A 123 10.46 -24.20 -26.93
C ALA A 123 10.30 -24.27 -25.41
N ASN A 124 11.38 -24.56 -24.70
CA ASN A 124 11.40 -24.59 -23.24
C ASN A 124 12.63 -23.84 -22.71
N VAL A 125 12.46 -23.13 -21.61
CA VAL A 125 13.53 -22.35 -20.98
C VAL A 125 13.44 -22.52 -19.47
N THR A 126 14.59 -22.71 -18.84
CA THR A 126 14.75 -22.59 -17.39
C THR A 126 15.33 -21.22 -17.05
N VAL A 127 14.61 -20.44 -16.25
CA VAL A 127 14.99 -19.08 -15.87
C VAL A 127 14.86 -18.93 -14.36
N MET A 128 15.76 -18.14 -13.78
CA MET A 128 15.65 -17.66 -12.42
C MET A 128 15.12 -16.23 -12.45
N THR A 129 14.06 -15.96 -11.69
CA THR A 129 13.50 -14.61 -11.52
C THR A 129 14.36 -13.77 -10.56
N THR A 130 14.06 -12.47 -10.45
CA THR A 130 14.73 -11.57 -9.49
C THR A 130 14.60 -12.06 -8.05
N ASP A 131 13.45 -12.65 -7.69
CA ASP A 131 13.18 -13.14 -6.34
C ASP A 131 13.71 -14.58 -6.12
N HIS A 132 14.61 -15.04 -6.99
CA HIS A 132 15.27 -16.35 -6.93
C HIS A 132 14.33 -17.57 -7.05
N TYR A 133 13.19 -17.43 -7.73
CA TYR A 133 12.39 -18.57 -8.14
C TYR A 133 12.96 -19.17 -9.43
N LEU A 134 13.25 -20.47 -9.42
CA LEU A 134 13.70 -21.18 -10.60
C LEU A 134 12.51 -21.81 -11.30
N LEU A 135 12.14 -21.25 -12.46
CA LEU A 135 10.98 -21.63 -13.25
C LEU A 135 11.40 -22.31 -14.55
N ARG A 136 10.61 -23.27 -15.02
CA ARG A 136 10.69 -23.83 -16.36
C ARG A 136 9.43 -23.49 -17.14
N LEU A 137 9.58 -22.64 -18.14
CA LEU A 137 8.51 -22.23 -19.04
C LEU A 137 8.54 -23.08 -20.31
N PHE A 138 7.36 -23.46 -20.79
CA PHE A 138 7.14 -24.17 -22.03
C PHE A 138 6.26 -23.31 -22.92
N ALA A 139 6.75 -22.95 -24.09
CA ALA A 139 6.01 -22.22 -25.10
C ALA A 139 5.69 -23.12 -26.30
N ILE A 140 4.50 -22.90 -26.86
CA ILE A 140 4.02 -23.58 -28.06
C ILE A 140 3.57 -22.52 -29.07
N ALA A 141 3.83 -22.79 -30.35
CA ALA A 141 3.41 -21.96 -31.46
C ALA A 141 3.09 -22.82 -32.68
N PHE A 142 2.21 -22.31 -33.54
CA PHE A 142 1.84 -22.96 -34.79
C PHE A 142 2.08 -22.00 -35.96
N THR A 143 2.41 -22.54 -37.12
CA THR A 143 2.55 -21.74 -38.34
C THR A 143 1.21 -21.24 -38.84
N LYS A 144 1.13 -19.96 -39.20
CA LYS A 144 -0.08 -19.30 -39.73
C LYS A 144 -0.08 -19.36 -41.27
N ARG A 145 -1.24 -19.71 -41.83
CA ARG A 145 -1.45 -19.70 -43.28
C ARG A 145 -1.48 -18.26 -43.80
N ARG A 146 -0.82 -18.00 -44.93
CA ARG A 146 -0.89 -16.67 -45.59
C ARG A 146 -2.18 -16.55 -46.41
N PRO A 147 -2.80 -15.36 -46.51
CA PRO A 147 -4.08 -15.17 -47.23
C PRO A 147 -4.07 -15.74 -48.66
N ASN A 148 -2.98 -15.53 -49.41
CA ASN A 148 -2.88 -15.93 -50.83
C ASN A 148 -2.13 -17.26 -51.03
N GLN A 149 -2.14 -18.15 -50.04
CA GLN A 149 -1.40 -19.41 -50.10
C GLN A 149 -2.16 -20.52 -50.83
N ILE A 150 -1.65 -20.94 -51.99
CA ILE A 150 -2.20 -22.02 -52.83
C ILE A 150 -2.05 -23.39 -52.15
N LYS A 151 -0.88 -23.67 -51.54
CA LYS A 151 -0.62 -24.94 -50.85
C LYS A 151 -1.57 -25.10 -49.65
N LYS A 152 -2.18 -26.27 -49.53
CA LYS A 152 -3.00 -26.65 -48.35
C LYS A 152 -2.17 -26.74 -47.07
N THR A 153 -0.89 -27.07 -47.20
CA THR A 153 0.05 -27.23 -46.09
C THR A 153 0.86 -25.98 -45.85
N THR A 154 1.12 -25.69 -44.58
CA THR A 154 1.90 -24.54 -44.12
C THR A 154 3.03 -25.07 -43.23
N TYR A 155 4.03 -25.71 -43.83
CA TYR A 155 5.17 -26.23 -43.09
C TYR A 155 6.35 -25.27 -43.15
N ALA A 156 6.94 -24.98 -41.99
CA ALA A 156 8.18 -24.22 -41.89
C ALA A 156 9.38 -25.16 -42.12
N ALA A 157 10.44 -24.65 -42.75
CA ALA A 157 11.67 -25.39 -42.93
C ALA A 157 12.38 -25.63 -41.58
N THR A 158 13.18 -26.70 -41.47
CA THR A 158 13.89 -27.04 -40.23
C THR A 158 14.80 -25.90 -39.75
N SER A 159 15.44 -25.17 -40.68
CA SER A 159 16.26 -23.99 -40.38
C SER A 159 15.42 -22.86 -39.77
N GLN A 160 14.23 -22.59 -40.32
CA GLN A 160 13.29 -21.60 -39.80
C GLN A 160 12.78 -21.98 -38.41
N ILE A 161 12.46 -23.27 -38.18
CA ILE A 161 12.02 -23.76 -36.85
C ILE A 161 13.13 -23.55 -35.81
N ARG A 162 14.40 -23.84 -36.15
CA ARG A 162 15.54 -23.58 -35.25
C ARG A 162 15.71 -22.09 -34.94
N ALA A 163 15.59 -21.23 -35.95
CA ALA A 163 15.68 -19.78 -35.76
C ALA A 163 14.53 -19.23 -34.90
N ILE A 164 13.31 -19.71 -35.10
CA ILE A 164 12.13 -19.35 -34.29
C ILE A 164 12.34 -19.81 -32.85
N ARG A 165 12.76 -21.06 -32.62
CA ARG A 165 13.05 -21.56 -31.26
C ARG A 165 14.08 -20.70 -30.54
N LYS A 166 15.17 -20.33 -31.21
CA LYS A 166 16.21 -19.45 -30.64
C LYS A 166 15.62 -18.10 -30.20
N LYS A 167 14.81 -17.45 -31.06
CA LYS A 167 14.13 -16.18 -30.71
C LYS A 167 13.13 -16.37 -29.56
N MET A 168 12.35 -17.45 -29.57
CA MET A 168 11.41 -17.76 -28.48
C MET A 168 12.14 -17.91 -27.14
N THR A 169 13.25 -18.65 -27.11
CA THR A 169 14.02 -18.85 -25.89
C THR A 169 14.63 -17.56 -25.38
N GLU A 170 15.14 -16.71 -26.28
CA GLU A 170 15.75 -15.42 -25.95
C GLU A 170 14.75 -14.44 -25.34
N ILE A 171 13.56 -14.30 -25.97
CA ILE A 171 12.50 -13.40 -25.47
C ILE A 171 11.98 -13.88 -24.11
N ILE A 172 11.71 -15.18 -23.97
CA ILE A 172 11.23 -15.76 -22.70
C ILE A 172 12.29 -15.55 -21.60
N GLN A 173 13.58 -15.74 -21.91
CA GLN A 173 14.65 -15.56 -20.96
C GLN A 173 14.80 -14.10 -20.53
N ARG A 174 14.76 -13.17 -21.48
CA ARG A 174 14.83 -11.72 -21.21
C ARG A 174 13.67 -11.28 -20.30
N GLU A 175 12.44 -11.61 -20.67
CA GLU A 175 11.25 -11.17 -19.93
C GLU A 175 11.14 -11.81 -18.53
N ALA A 176 11.51 -13.09 -18.40
CA ALA A 176 11.37 -13.79 -17.12
C ALA A 176 12.52 -13.52 -16.14
N SER A 177 13.73 -13.17 -16.62
CA SER A 177 14.87 -12.86 -15.74
C SER A 177 14.81 -11.47 -15.14
N SER A 178 14.19 -10.51 -15.85
CA SER A 178 14.08 -9.12 -15.40
C SER A 178 12.94 -8.87 -14.41
N CYS A 179 12.03 -9.83 -14.21
CA CYS A 179 10.80 -9.65 -13.46
C CYS A 179 10.79 -10.45 -12.16
N THR A 180 10.04 -9.94 -11.18
CA THR A 180 9.61 -10.69 -10.00
C THR A 180 8.61 -11.78 -10.40
N LEU A 181 8.35 -12.76 -9.52
CA LEU A 181 7.35 -13.81 -9.79
C LEU A 181 5.96 -13.21 -10.05
N THR A 182 5.64 -12.12 -9.36
CA THR A 182 4.34 -11.46 -9.42
C THR A 182 4.18 -10.66 -10.69
N GLN A 183 5.21 -9.89 -11.07
CA GLN A 183 5.27 -9.20 -12.36
C GLN A 183 5.20 -10.18 -13.52
N LEU A 184 5.91 -11.30 -13.44
CA LEU A 184 5.84 -12.36 -14.44
C LEU A 184 4.42 -12.92 -14.55
N THR A 185 3.74 -13.15 -13.42
CA THR A 185 2.34 -13.61 -13.41
C THR A 185 1.42 -12.60 -14.08
N SER A 186 1.56 -11.31 -13.80
CA SER A 186 0.81 -10.23 -14.46
C SER A 186 1.09 -10.13 -15.96
N LYS A 187 2.28 -10.51 -16.45
CA LYS A 187 2.58 -10.62 -17.88
C LYS A 187 2.01 -11.88 -18.53
N LEU A 188 1.91 -12.98 -17.76
CA LEU A 188 1.37 -14.26 -18.23
C LEU A 188 -0.13 -14.17 -18.49
N ILE A 189 -0.90 -13.51 -17.62
CA ILE A 189 -2.37 -13.40 -17.70
C ILE A 189 -2.85 -12.87 -19.07
N PRO A 190 -2.47 -11.64 -19.51
CA PRO A 190 -2.88 -11.07 -20.81
C PRO A 190 -2.04 -11.56 -22.00
N GLU A 191 -1.20 -12.58 -21.81
CA GLU A 191 -0.36 -13.18 -22.86
C GLU A 191 0.67 -12.24 -23.53
N VAL A 192 1.22 -11.26 -22.80
CA VAL A 192 2.16 -10.26 -23.36
C VAL A 192 3.35 -10.94 -24.07
N ILE A 193 3.94 -11.95 -23.43
CA ILE A 193 5.09 -12.70 -23.96
C ILE A 193 4.73 -13.41 -25.28
N GLY A 194 3.50 -13.92 -25.42
CA GLY A 194 3.04 -14.58 -26.63
C GLY A 194 2.97 -13.61 -27.82
N ARG A 195 2.39 -12.42 -27.59
CA ARG A 195 2.27 -11.36 -28.60
C ARG A 195 3.64 -10.83 -29.04
N GLU A 196 4.58 -10.71 -28.10
CA GLU A 196 5.93 -10.27 -28.40
C GLU A 196 6.70 -11.28 -29.26
N ILE A 197 6.58 -12.57 -28.94
CA ILE A 197 7.13 -13.65 -29.76
C ILE A 197 6.55 -13.60 -31.17
N GLU A 198 5.23 -13.43 -31.33
CA GLU A 198 4.58 -13.35 -32.63
C GLU A 198 5.16 -12.20 -33.48
N LYS A 199 5.30 -11.00 -32.90
CA LYS A 199 5.89 -9.83 -33.58
C LYS A 199 7.35 -10.07 -33.98
N ALA A 200 8.17 -10.63 -33.09
CA ALA A 200 9.59 -10.84 -33.35
C ALA A 200 9.88 -11.96 -34.38
N THR A 201 8.95 -12.92 -34.51
CA THR A 201 9.08 -14.07 -35.41
C THR A 201 8.43 -13.85 -36.77
N GLN A 202 7.57 -12.83 -36.91
CA GLN A 202 6.88 -12.48 -38.16
C GLN A 202 7.83 -12.32 -39.36
N GLY A 203 9.04 -11.80 -39.15
CA GLY A 203 10.06 -11.67 -40.20
C GLY A 203 10.69 -12.98 -40.66
N ILE A 204 10.59 -14.07 -39.87
CA ILE A 204 11.08 -15.41 -40.26
C ILE A 204 9.93 -16.20 -40.90
N TYR A 205 8.84 -16.36 -40.15
CA TYR A 205 7.65 -17.08 -40.58
C TYR A 205 6.45 -16.62 -39.76
N PRO A 206 5.27 -16.40 -40.36
CA PRO A 206 4.08 -15.98 -39.62
C PRO A 206 3.60 -17.10 -38.69
N LEU A 207 3.40 -16.78 -37.41
CA LEU A 207 2.90 -17.71 -36.39
C LEU A 207 1.47 -17.36 -35.98
N GLN A 208 0.80 -18.31 -35.34
CA GLN A 208 -0.50 -18.17 -34.69
C GLN A 208 -0.53 -18.99 -33.41
N ASN A 209 -1.44 -18.65 -32.49
CA ASN A 209 -1.65 -19.35 -31.22
C ASN A 209 -0.35 -19.56 -30.44
N VAL A 210 0.41 -18.47 -30.30
CA VAL A 210 1.67 -18.44 -29.55
C VAL A 210 1.36 -18.28 -28.08
N HIS A 211 1.53 -19.35 -27.30
CA HIS A 211 1.22 -19.32 -25.88
C HIS A 211 2.32 -19.94 -25.02
N ILE A 212 2.39 -19.50 -23.77
CA ILE A 212 3.10 -20.23 -22.71
C ILE A 212 2.17 -21.33 -22.22
N ARG A 213 2.38 -22.54 -22.76
CA ARG A 213 1.59 -23.74 -22.46
C ARG A 213 1.68 -24.14 -21.00
N LYS A 214 2.88 -24.04 -20.42
CA LYS A 214 3.14 -24.55 -19.07
C LYS A 214 4.23 -23.77 -18.37
N VAL A 215 4.04 -23.53 -17.08
CA VAL A 215 5.07 -23.00 -16.18
C VAL A 215 5.19 -23.97 -15.00
N LYS A 216 6.41 -24.49 -14.79
CA LYS A 216 6.74 -25.35 -13.66
C LYS A 216 7.69 -24.61 -12.73
N LEU A 217 7.38 -24.57 -11.45
CA LEU A 217 8.32 -24.16 -10.42
C LEU A 217 9.21 -25.34 -10.04
N LEU A 218 10.52 -25.17 -10.21
CA LEU A 218 11.53 -26.20 -9.89
C LEU A 218 12.14 -25.97 -8.51
N LYS A 219 12.49 -24.73 -8.20
CA LYS A 219 13.09 -24.36 -6.91
C LYS A 219 12.48 -23.07 -6.40
N GLN A 220 12.08 -23.07 -5.14
CA GLN A 220 11.62 -21.90 -4.41
C GLN A 220 12.76 -21.33 -3.55
N PRO A 221 12.82 -20.00 -3.36
CA PRO A 221 13.69 -19.37 -2.38
C PRO A 221 13.25 -19.73 -0.95
N LYS A 222 14.03 -19.28 0.05
CA LYS A 222 13.61 -19.36 1.45
C LYS A 222 12.31 -18.58 1.62
N PHE A 223 11.41 -19.13 2.43
CA PHE A 223 10.13 -18.50 2.72
C PHE A 223 10.35 -17.15 3.41
N ASP A 224 9.78 -16.11 2.83
CA ASP A 224 9.73 -14.77 3.42
C ASP A 224 8.26 -14.39 3.67
N LEU A 225 7.95 -14.16 4.95
CA LEU A 225 6.63 -13.74 5.37
C LEU A 225 6.32 -12.33 4.89
N GLY A 226 7.31 -11.42 4.87
CA GLY A 226 7.12 -10.03 4.46
C GLY A 226 6.67 -9.92 3.00
N ALA A 227 7.39 -10.60 2.10
CA ALA A 227 6.99 -10.71 0.71
C ALA A 227 5.58 -11.29 0.55
N LEU A 228 5.22 -12.36 1.25
CA LEU A 228 3.88 -12.94 1.16
C LEU A 228 2.78 -11.98 1.65
N MET A 229 3.03 -11.25 2.74
CA MET A 229 2.08 -10.26 3.28
C MET A 229 1.85 -9.13 2.29
N SER A 230 2.90 -8.66 1.60
CA SER A 230 2.77 -7.63 0.57
C SER A 230 1.86 -8.05 -0.59
N LEU A 231 1.89 -9.34 -0.96
CA LEU A 231 1.02 -9.90 -2.01
C LEU A 231 -0.43 -10.02 -1.60
N HIS A 232 -0.68 -10.00 -0.28
CA HIS A 232 -2.00 -10.17 0.30
C HIS A 232 -2.49 -8.92 1.02
N GLY A 233 -1.83 -7.77 0.83
CA GLY A 233 -2.18 -6.46 1.38
C GLY A 233 -3.69 -6.22 1.46
N GLU A 234 -4.14 -6.15 2.71
CA GLU A 234 -5.45 -5.90 3.32
C GLU A 234 -6.71 -6.65 2.85
N SER A 235 -7.12 -7.59 3.71
CA SER A 235 -8.51 -8.00 3.96
C SER A 235 -8.86 -7.72 5.42
N SER A 236 -8.93 -6.45 5.79
CA SER A 236 -9.58 -5.99 7.03
C SER A 236 -10.43 -4.79 6.66
N THR A 237 -11.70 -5.08 6.37
CA THR A 237 -12.89 -4.23 6.61
C THR A 237 -12.64 -2.72 6.75
N ASP A 238 -12.94 -1.95 5.70
CA ASP A 238 -14.07 -1.00 5.68
C ASP A 238 -14.11 -0.21 4.36
N GLU A 239 -15.31 0.17 3.95
CA GLU A 239 -15.61 0.95 2.75
C GLU A 239 -14.88 2.29 2.75
N GLN A 240 -13.94 2.53 1.80
CA GLN A 240 -13.65 3.84 1.22
C GLN A 240 -12.62 3.76 0.08
N GLY A 241 -13.02 4.26 -1.10
CA GLY A 241 -12.17 4.94 -2.09
C GLY A 241 -10.91 4.23 -2.59
N GLN A 242 -11.01 3.62 -3.77
CA GLN A 242 -9.88 3.10 -4.56
C GLN A 242 -8.87 4.21 -4.90
N LYS A 243 -7.66 4.19 -4.29
CA LYS A 243 -6.52 4.98 -4.77
C LYS A 243 -5.63 4.13 -5.69
N VAL A 244 -5.55 4.55 -6.94
CA VAL A 244 -4.62 4.03 -7.95
C VAL A 244 -3.21 4.52 -7.61
N GLU A 245 -2.34 3.65 -7.14
CA GLU A 245 -0.90 3.94 -7.01
C GLU A 245 -0.24 3.91 -8.39
N ARG A 246 -0.19 5.07 -9.04
CA ARG A 246 0.93 5.39 -9.92
C ARG A 246 2.11 5.74 -9.00
N GLU A 247 3.32 5.30 -9.33
CA GLU A 247 4.57 5.71 -8.67
C GLU A 247 4.76 7.24 -8.78
N PHE A 248 3.99 8.01 -8.02
CA PHE A 248 4.28 9.39 -7.69
C PHE A 248 4.93 9.34 -6.31
N LYS A 249 6.22 9.65 -6.27
CA LYS A 249 6.97 9.83 -5.02
C LYS A 249 6.34 11.04 -4.29
N GLU A 250 5.33 10.80 -3.47
CA GLU A 250 4.65 11.83 -2.68
C GLU A 250 5.68 12.48 -1.76
N THR A 251 5.88 13.80 -1.91
CA THR A 251 6.88 14.50 -1.10
C THR A 251 6.21 14.89 0.21
N VAL A 252 6.64 14.31 1.32
CA VAL A 252 6.03 14.56 2.64
C VAL A 252 6.56 15.87 3.20
N LEU A 253 5.65 16.80 3.55
CA LEU A 253 5.96 18.00 4.33
C LEU A 253 5.50 17.75 5.76
N GLU A 254 6.45 17.66 6.68
CA GLU A 254 6.22 16.97 7.95
C GLU A 254 5.30 17.72 8.94
N SER A 255 5.18 19.05 8.85
CA SER A 255 4.53 19.85 9.91
C SER A 255 4.25 21.32 9.55
N VAL A 256 2.99 21.75 9.72
CA VAL A 256 2.56 23.16 9.78
C VAL A 256 1.79 23.39 11.09
N LEU A 257 2.16 24.42 11.84
CA LEU A 257 1.62 24.70 13.17
C LEU A 257 0.66 25.89 13.13
N LEU A 258 -0.52 25.78 13.74
CA LEU A 258 -1.47 26.89 13.89
C LEU A 258 -1.36 27.49 15.29
N ILE A 259 -1.10 28.79 15.42
CA ILE A 259 -0.99 29.52 16.70
C ILE A 259 -1.82 30.81 16.71
N GLY A 260 -2.16 31.31 17.90
CA GLY A 260 -2.91 32.56 18.06
C GLY A 260 -3.78 32.58 19.32
N PRO A 261 -4.49 33.69 19.58
CA PRO A 261 -5.33 33.88 20.76
C PRO A 261 -6.44 32.82 20.91
N SER A 262 -6.96 32.66 22.13
CA SER A 262 -8.17 31.86 22.35
C SER A 262 -9.35 32.44 21.57
N GLY A 263 -10.22 31.58 21.03
CA GLY A 263 -11.40 32.03 20.27
C GLY A 263 -11.13 32.65 18.90
N ALA A 264 -9.86 32.71 18.44
CA ALA A 264 -9.51 33.24 17.11
C ALA A 264 -10.10 32.43 15.94
N GLY A 265 -10.50 31.17 16.17
CA GLY A 265 -11.09 30.29 15.15
C GLY A 265 -10.10 29.33 14.47
N LYS A 266 -8.97 29.00 15.11
CA LYS A 266 -7.95 28.05 14.62
C LYS A 266 -8.53 26.67 14.27
N SER A 267 -9.19 26.04 15.24
CA SER A 267 -9.82 24.72 15.10
C SER A 267 -10.92 24.74 14.03
N ALA A 268 -11.75 25.78 14.01
CA ALA A 268 -12.79 25.96 13.00
C ALA A 268 -12.20 26.11 11.58
N LEU A 269 -11.11 26.86 11.43
CA LEU A 269 -10.41 27.00 10.15
C LEU A 269 -9.81 25.66 9.68
N LEU A 270 -9.25 24.88 10.61
CA LEU A 270 -8.63 23.59 10.32
C LEU A 270 -9.66 22.50 9.99
N THR A 271 -10.75 22.41 10.75
CA THR A 271 -11.88 21.51 10.42
C THR A 271 -12.52 21.89 9.10
N ARG A 272 -12.73 23.18 8.83
CA ARG A 272 -13.27 23.62 7.54
C ARG A 272 -12.32 23.27 6.38
N TYR A 273 -11.01 23.36 6.57
CA TYR A 273 -10.05 22.99 5.53
C TYR A 273 -9.96 21.47 5.30
N CYS A 274 -10.01 20.69 6.37
CA CYS A 274 -9.85 19.23 6.30
C CYS A 274 -11.12 18.52 5.86
N ASP A 275 -12.26 18.88 6.45
CA ASP A 275 -13.50 18.11 6.38
C ASP A 275 -14.62 18.87 5.64
N ASP A 276 -14.39 20.14 5.26
CA ASP A 276 -15.39 21.05 4.65
C ASP A 276 -16.67 21.23 5.48
N GLU A 277 -16.58 20.93 6.78
CA GLU A 277 -17.64 21.07 7.77
C GLU A 277 -17.45 22.33 8.60
N PHE A 278 -18.55 22.93 9.03
CA PHE A 278 -18.56 24.04 9.99
C PHE A 278 -19.69 23.82 10.97
N ASP A 279 -19.34 23.45 12.20
CA ASP A 279 -20.29 23.34 13.28
C ASP A 279 -20.23 24.62 14.15
N PRO A 280 -21.34 25.37 14.27
CA PRO A 280 -21.40 26.52 15.17
C PRO A 280 -21.19 26.11 16.63
N GLU A 281 -21.64 24.92 17.01
CA GLU A 281 -21.65 24.39 18.39
C GLU A 281 -20.32 23.74 18.81
N THR A 282 -19.50 23.27 17.85
CA THR A 282 -18.18 22.66 18.09
C THR A 282 -17.10 23.70 18.43
N SER A 283 -17.49 24.94 18.74
CA SER A 283 -16.63 26.00 19.29
C SER A 283 -16.25 25.74 20.76
N THR A 284 -16.11 24.47 21.16
CA THR A 284 -15.64 24.08 22.48
C THR A 284 -14.14 24.33 22.58
N ALA A 285 -13.66 24.67 23.78
CA ALA A 285 -12.23 24.90 23.98
C ALA A 285 -11.43 23.62 23.69
N THR A 286 -10.54 23.65 22.70
CA THR A 286 -9.67 22.51 22.38
C THR A 286 -8.81 22.18 23.59
N ILE A 287 -8.90 20.94 24.09
CA ILE A 287 -8.07 20.41 25.18
C ILE A 287 -6.91 19.65 24.55
N GLY A 288 -5.69 20.19 24.65
CA GLY A 288 -4.47 19.57 24.10
C GLY A 288 -4.12 20.01 22.68
N ILE A 289 -3.28 19.22 22.01
CA ILE A 289 -2.85 19.45 20.62
C ILE A 289 -3.45 18.35 19.77
N ASP A 290 -4.26 18.73 18.78
CA ASP A 290 -4.81 17.81 17.80
C ASP A 290 -4.02 17.91 16.49
N PHE A 291 -4.00 16.85 15.69
CA PHE A 291 -3.34 16.87 14.39
C PHE A 291 -4.24 16.29 13.31
N LYS A 292 -4.30 16.98 12.15
CA LYS A 292 -4.98 16.49 10.95
C LYS A 292 -4.00 16.37 9.80
N ILE A 293 -4.18 15.35 8.98
CA ILE A 293 -3.34 15.10 7.80
C ILE A 293 -4.15 15.46 6.55
N LYS A 294 -3.60 16.34 5.71
CA LYS A 294 -4.23 16.73 4.44
C LYS A 294 -3.26 16.60 3.28
N ALA A 295 -3.69 15.93 2.22
CA ALA A 295 -2.97 15.90 0.95
C ALA A 295 -3.33 17.15 0.13
N LEU A 296 -2.32 17.84 -0.40
CA LEU A 296 -2.51 18.93 -1.35
C LEU A 296 -1.62 18.76 -2.57
N ASN A 297 -2.07 19.28 -3.71
CA ASN A 297 -1.27 19.34 -4.92
C ASN A 297 -0.86 20.79 -5.17
N VAL A 298 0.44 21.05 -5.16
CA VAL A 298 1.04 22.38 -5.41
C VAL A 298 2.07 22.23 -6.51
N ARG A 299 1.98 23.07 -7.55
CA ARG A 299 2.86 23.02 -8.75
C ARG A 299 2.92 21.65 -9.43
N GLY A 300 1.81 20.92 -9.43
CA GLY A 300 1.72 19.59 -10.05
C GLY A 300 2.43 18.48 -9.27
N LYS A 301 2.93 18.75 -8.06
CA LYS A 301 3.48 17.74 -7.15
C LYS A 301 2.54 17.50 -5.97
N PRO A 302 2.23 16.22 -5.66
CA PRO A 302 1.46 15.89 -4.47
C PRO A 302 2.34 16.01 -3.23
N TYR A 303 1.82 16.75 -2.24
CA TYR A 303 2.39 16.93 -0.93
C TYR A 303 1.42 16.43 0.13
N ARG A 304 1.95 15.87 1.21
CA ARG A 304 1.18 15.49 2.39
C ARG A 304 1.57 16.41 3.54
N LEU A 305 0.62 17.15 4.10
CA LEU A 305 0.81 18.05 5.24
C LEU A 305 0.26 17.43 6.51
N THR A 306 1.01 17.59 7.60
CA THR A 306 0.52 17.41 8.97
C THR A 306 0.23 18.79 9.56
N LEU A 307 -1.04 19.07 9.83
CA LEU A 307 -1.50 20.32 10.44
C LEU A 307 -1.69 20.10 11.93
N PHE A 308 -1.06 20.93 12.76
CA PHE A 308 -1.19 20.87 14.22
C PHE A 308 -2.11 22.00 14.70
N ASP A 309 -3.22 21.63 15.33
CA ASP A 309 -4.12 22.56 16.01
C ASP A 309 -3.70 22.68 17.47
N THR A 310 -3.40 23.90 17.91
CA THR A 310 -2.95 24.17 19.28
C THR A 310 -4.10 24.70 20.13
N ALA A 311 -4.31 24.08 21.31
CA ALA A 311 -5.27 24.55 22.29
C ALA A 311 -5.06 26.03 22.62
N GLY A 312 -6.13 26.82 22.47
CA GLY A 312 -6.19 28.22 22.86
C GLY A 312 -6.40 28.41 24.37
N GLN A 313 -5.62 27.75 25.23
CA GLN A 313 -5.64 28.03 26.66
C GLN A 313 -4.38 28.80 27.07
N GLU A 314 -4.46 30.12 26.91
CA GLU A 314 -3.40 31.07 27.28
C GLU A 314 -3.00 31.04 28.77
N ARG A 315 -3.81 30.38 29.62
CA ARG A 315 -3.63 30.29 31.08
C ARG A 315 -2.69 29.15 31.53
N PHE A 316 -2.44 28.14 30.70
CA PHE A 316 -1.55 27.00 31.04
C PHE A 316 -0.31 26.95 30.14
N ARG A 317 0.34 28.12 30.06
CA ARG A 317 1.52 28.47 29.26
C ARG A 317 2.57 27.36 29.17
N THR A 318 2.69 26.76 27.99
CA THR A 318 3.88 26.71 27.11
C THR A 318 3.62 25.55 26.15
N LEU A 319 3.28 25.83 24.88
CA LEU A 319 3.34 24.76 23.88
C LEU A 319 4.76 24.19 23.96
N SER A 320 4.90 22.89 24.19
CA SER A 320 6.23 22.30 24.35
C SER A 320 7.10 22.75 23.17
N THR A 321 8.29 23.30 23.46
CA THR A 321 9.21 23.82 22.43
C THR A 321 9.54 22.77 21.37
N SER A 322 9.29 21.49 21.68
CA SER A 322 9.32 20.36 20.75
C SER A 322 8.40 20.49 19.53
N PHE A 323 7.26 21.19 19.60
CA PHE A 323 6.34 21.34 18.46
C PHE A 323 6.77 22.43 17.49
N TYR A 324 7.46 23.45 17.98
CA TYR A 324 8.11 24.45 17.14
C TYR A 324 9.37 23.89 16.46
N ARG A 325 10.10 23.00 17.16
CA ARG A 325 11.29 22.30 16.62
C ARG A 325 10.90 21.33 15.51
N GLY A 326 11.15 21.74 14.27
CA GLY A 326 10.87 20.96 13.07
C GLY A 326 9.59 21.37 12.34
N ALA A 327 8.90 22.44 12.75
CA ALA A 327 7.83 23.06 11.97
C ALA A 327 8.38 23.68 10.68
N HIS A 328 7.79 23.36 9.53
CA HIS A 328 8.18 23.93 8.24
C HIS A 328 7.48 25.27 7.96
N GLY A 329 6.30 25.45 8.56
CA GLY A 329 5.52 26.68 8.48
C GLY A 329 4.69 26.90 9.73
N VAL A 330 4.45 28.17 10.06
CA VAL A 330 3.59 28.59 11.17
C VAL A 330 2.52 29.53 10.65
N VAL A 331 1.26 29.17 10.92
CA VAL A 331 0.07 29.95 10.58
C VAL A 331 -0.44 30.62 11.85
N LEU A 332 -0.34 31.94 11.89
CA LEU A 332 -0.82 32.80 12.95
C LEU A 332 -2.25 33.24 12.64
N VAL A 333 -3.19 33.00 13.56
CA VAL A 333 -4.61 33.30 13.34
C VAL A 333 -5.11 34.28 14.39
N TYR A 334 -5.78 35.35 13.96
CA TYR A 334 -6.48 36.31 14.82
C TYR A 334 -7.91 36.53 14.34
N ASP A 335 -8.77 37.05 15.20
CA ASP A 335 -10.16 37.38 14.85
C ASP A 335 -10.26 38.84 14.40
N ILE A 336 -10.83 39.09 13.22
CA ILE A 336 -11.03 40.46 12.65
C ILE A 336 -11.98 41.31 13.52
N SER A 337 -12.86 40.65 14.29
CA SER A 337 -13.83 41.30 15.18
C SER A 337 -13.32 41.57 16.60
N ALA A 338 -12.07 41.22 16.92
CA ALA A 338 -11.52 41.40 18.27
C ALA A 338 -10.15 42.11 18.26
N ARG A 339 -10.14 43.42 18.51
CA ARG A 339 -8.92 44.26 18.56
C ARG A 339 -7.93 43.77 19.60
N ALA A 340 -8.40 43.32 20.76
CA ALA A 340 -7.56 42.80 21.82
C ALA A 340 -6.74 41.57 21.38
N GLY A 341 -7.32 40.69 20.56
CA GLY A 341 -6.62 39.53 20.00
C GLY A 341 -5.54 39.94 19.00
N PHE A 342 -5.79 40.99 18.21
CA PHE A 342 -4.83 41.53 17.25
C PHE A 342 -3.62 42.18 17.93
N LEU A 343 -3.82 42.97 18.99
CA LEU A 343 -2.72 43.57 19.75
C LEU A 343 -1.81 42.51 20.40
N GLY A 344 -2.36 41.34 20.73
CA GLY A 344 -1.60 40.20 21.25
C GLY A 344 -0.75 39.45 20.22
N MET A 345 -0.90 39.74 18.92
CA MET A 345 -0.22 39.00 17.85
C MET A 345 1.29 39.18 17.82
N GLU A 346 1.80 40.34 18.26
CA GLU A 346 3.24 40.60 18.34
C GLU A 346 3.96 39.56 19.21
N ARG A 347 3.33 39.18 20.33
CA ARG A 347 3.85 38.13 21.21
C ARG A 347 3.90 36.77 20.52
N TRP A 348 2.89 36.43 19.71
CA TRP A 348 2.85 35.17 18.97
C TRP A 348 3.90 35.13 17.86
N PHE A 349 4.18 36.26 17.21
CA PHE A 349 5.28 36.38 16.26
C PHE A 349 6.64 36.20 16.93
N LEU A 350 6.86 36.83 18.08
CA LEU A 350 8.09 36.67 18.86
C LEU A 350 8.27 35.22 19.33
N GLU A 351 7.20 34.58 19.81
CA GLU A 351 7.23 33.17 20.25
C GLU A 351 7.53 32.22 19.09
N ALA A 352 6.93 32.45 17.91
CA ALA A 352 7.24 31.67 16.72
C ALA A 352 8.70 31.85 16.31
N LYS A 353 9.21 33.09 16.24
CA LYS A 353 10.60 33.36 15.83
C LYS A 353 11.62 32.82 16.83
N ALA A 354 11.32 32.86 18.13
CA ALA A 354 12.25 32.39 19.17
C ALA A 354 12.38 30.85 19.22
N ASN A 355 11.34 30.12 18.85
CA ASN A 355 11.30 28.66 18.99
C ASN A 355 11.43 27.89 17.67
N THR A 356 11.43 28.58 16.53
CA THR A 356 11.55 27.96 15.20
C THR A 356 12.95 28.15 14.62
N VAL A 357 13.26 27.37 13.59
CA VAL A 357 14.54 27.45 12.87
C VAL A 357 14.56 28.70 12.00
N GLU A 358 15.73 29.30 11.77
CA GLU A 358 15.85 30.42 10.84
C GLU A 358 15.32 30.04 9.45
N GLY A 359 14.38 30.84 8.95
CA GLY A 359 13.75 30.66 7.63
C GLY A 359 12.34 30.05 7.63
N VAL A 360 11.73 29.72 8.78
CA VAL A 360 10.35 29.19 8.79
C VAL A 360 9.36 30.11 8.06
N ALA A 361 8.49 29.50 7.24
CA ALA A 361 7.45 30.22 6.52
C ALA A 361 6.37 30.71 7.50
N LEU A 362 6.25 32.04 7.66
CA LEU A 362 5.23 32.66 8.51
C LEU A 362 4.04 33.13 7.66
N TYR A 363 2.83 32.85 8.15
CA TYR A 363 1.59 33.27 7.50
C TYR A 363 0.61 33.82 8.54
N LEU A 364 0.07 35.02 8.31
CA LEU A 364 -0.94 35.66 9.15
C LEU A 364 -2.33 35.54 8.52
N VAL A 365 -3.31 35.09 9.30
CA VAL A 365 -4.69 34.89 8.89
C VAL A 365 -5.63 35.71 9.76
N GLY A 366 -6.35 36.65 9.14
CA GLY A 366 -7.52 37.29 9.74
C GLY A 366 -8.75 36.38 9.59
N ALA A 367 -9.16 35.72 10.66
CA ALA A 367 -10.30 34.81 10.68
C ALA A 367 -11.64 35.54 10.90
N LYS A 368 -12.73 34.84 10.62
CA LYS A 368 -14.12 35.29 10.75
C LYS A 368 -14.47 36.48 9.85
N LEU A 369 -14.01 36.44 8.60
CA LEU A 369 -14.35 37.45 7.58
C LEU A 369 -15.87 37.66 7.40
N ASP A 370 -16.70 36.67 7.74
CA ASP A 370 -18.17 36.78 7.76
C ASP A 370 -18.70 37.87 8.71
N LYS A 371 -17.88 38.30 9.69
CA LYS A 371 -18.22 39.36 10.64
C LYS A 371 -17.81 40.75 10.19
N ALA A 372 -17.19 40.87 9.00
CA ALA A 372 -16.60 42.12 8.53
C ALA A 372 -17.64 43.24 8.29
N GLU A 373 -18.87 42.91 7.94
CA GLU A 373 -19.93 43.89 7.65
C GLU A 373 -20.51 44.58 8.89
N HIS A 374 -20.48 43.91 10.06
CA HIS A 374 -21.19 44.39 11.26
C HIS A 374 -20.32 44.58 12.51
N SER A 375 -19.13 43.98 12.56
CA SER A 375 -18.31 43.95 13.79
C SER A 375 -16.81 43.97 13.53
N ARG A 376 -16.37 44.59 12.42
CA ARG A 376 -14.94 44.72 12.11
C ARG A 376 -14.27 45.76 13.01
N GLU A 377 -13.21 45.35 13.70
CA GLU A 377 -12.37 46.24 14.51
C GLU A 377 -10.94 46.39 13.97
N VAL A 378 -10.53 45.49 13.07
CA VAL A 378 -9.20 45.50 12.43
C VAL A 378 -9.36 45.62 10.93
N THR A 379 -8.70 46.63 10.37
CA THR A 379 -8.71 46.87 8.92
C THR A 379 -7.74 45.91 8.21
N PRO A 380 -7.98 45.59 6.92
CA PRO A 380 -7.07 44.72 6.16
C PRO A 380 -5.69 45.35 5.98
N GLU A 381 -5.61 46.70 5.97
CA GLU A 381 -4.36 47.45 5.88
C GLU A 381 -3.49 47.27 7.12
N GLU A 382 -4.09 47.30 8.31
CA GLU A 382 -3.38 47.03 9.57
C GLU A 382 -2.88 45.59 9.65
N GLY A 383 -3.72 44.63 9.25
CA GLY A 383 -3.32 43.21 9.20
C GLY A 383 -2.15 42.98 8.25
N ARG A 384 -2.17 43.64 7.09
CA ARG A 384 -1.09 43.59 6.11
C ARG A 384 0.19 44.26 6.61
N ALA A 385 0.09 45.43 7.23
CA ALA A 385 1.23 46.14 7.81
C ALA A 385 1.93 45.31 8.90
N LEU A 386 1.15 44.64 9.76
CA LEU A 386 1.70 43.74 10.78
C LEU A 386 2.42 42.53 10.16
N ALA A 387 1.83 41.93 9.13
CA ALA A 387 2.44 40.81 8.42
C ALA A 387 3.76 41.22 7.75
N GLU A 388 3.78 42.36 7.06
CA GLU A 388 4.97 42.90 6.39
C GLU A 388 6.08 43.24 7.40
N ALA A 389 5.75 43.83 8.55
CA ALA A 389 6.71 44.11 9.61
C ALA A 389 7.45 42.86 10.13
N HIS A 390 6.78 41.70 10.14
CA HIS A 390 7.38 40.44 10.58
C HIS A 390 7.86 39.53 9.46
N GLY A 391 7.69 39.91 8.19
CA GLY A 391 8.05 39.12 7.02
C GLY A 391 7.12 37.93 6.75
N ALA A 392 5.84 38.04 7.14
CA ALA A 392 4.80 37.04 6.94
C ALA A 392 3.89 37.39 5.75
N ARG A 393 3.28 36.38 5.11
CA ARG A 393 2.19 36.59 4.15
C ARG A 393 0.86 36.81 4.88
N PHE A 394 -0.11 37.45 4.23
CA PHE A 394 -1.39 37.81 4.86
C PHE A 394 -2.59 37.40 4.00
N CYS A 395 -3.62 36.83 4.63
CA CYS A 395 -4.96 36.72 4.04
C CYS A 395 -6.07 36.82 5.09
N GLU A 396 -7.26 37.22 4.67
CA GLU A 396 -8.47 37.11 5.49
C GLU A 396 -9.31 35.92 5.04
N ALA A 397 -9.81 35.14 5.99
CA ALA A 397 -10.58 33.92 5.75
C ALA A 397 -11.80 33.81 6.67
N SER A 398 -12.83 33.10 6.20
CA SER A 398 -14.00 32.77 7.01
C SER A 398 -14.26 31.27 6.95
N ALA A 399 -14.17 30.62 8.11
CA ALA A 399 -14.53 29.21 8.26
C ALA A 399 -16.04 28.98 8.03
N LYS A 400 -16.88 29.98 8.32
CA LYS A 400 -18.34 29.91 8.17
C LYS A 400 -18.79 29.94 6.71
N THR A 401 -18.22 30.84 5.90
CA THR A 401 -18.57 30.99 4.47
C THR A 401 -17.69 30.14 3.56
N GLY A 402 -16.59 29.59 4.07
CA GLY A 402 -15.58 28.87 3.27
C GLY A 402 -14.67 29.79 2.46
N MET A 403 -14.88 31.11 2.49
CA MET A 403 -14.07 32.07 1.73
C MET A 403 -12.61 32.08 2.21
N ASN A 404 -11.69 31.95 1.26
CA ASN A 404 -10.23 31.98 1.45
C ASN A 404 -9.63 30.96 2.43
N VAL A 405 -10.36 29.94 2.88
CA VAL A 405 -9.87 28.93 3.84
C VAL A 405 -8.68 28.13 3.28
N ARG A 406 -8.67 27.85 1.97
CA ARG A 406 -7.61 27.06 1.30
C ARG A 406 -6.34 27.86 0.99
N ARG A 407 -6.44 29.16 0.79
CA ARG A 407 -5.31 30.04 0.42
C ARG A 407 -4.11 29.95 1.35
N PRO A 408 -4.25 30.11 2.69
CA PRO A 408 -3.09 30.15 3.59
C PRO A 408 -2.27 28.86 3.53
N PHE A 409 -2.95 27.71 3.47
CA PHE A 409 -2.29 26.40 3.39
C PHE A 409 -1.61 26.15 2.04
N VAL A 410 -2.18 26.62 0.93
CA VAL A 410 -1.54 26.47 -0.39
C VAL A 410 -0.32 27.39 -0.52
N GLU A 411 -0.45 28.64 -0.08
CA GLU A 411 0.62 29.63 -0.22
C GLU A 411 1.81 29.37 0.71
N ILE A 412 1.56 28.85 1.93
CA ILE A 412 2.65 28.47 2.84
C ILE A 412 3.45 27.30 2.27
N VAL A 413 2.78 26.30 1.69
CA VAL A 413 3.46 25.18 1.01
C VAL A 413 4.21 25.67 -0.22
N ASP A 414 3.61 26.55 -1.02
CA ASP A 414 4.29 27.12 -2.18
C ASP A 414 5.59 27.83 -1.79
N HIS A 415 5.56 28.58 -0.69
CA HIS A 415 6.74 29.26 -0.13
C HIS A 415 7.80 28.28 0.40
N ILE A 416 7.38 27.21 1.09
CA ILE A 416 8.30 26.16 1.56
C ILE A 416 8.96 25.44 0.38
N VAL A 417 8.22 25.18 -0.69
CA VAL A 417 8.73 24.51 -1.91
C VAL A 417 9.67 25.40 -2.71
N GLN A 418 9.43 26.71 -2.74
CA GLN A 418 10.32 27.70 -3.37
C GLN A 418 11.68 27.80 -2.67
N ASN A 419 11.76 27.47 -1.37
CA ASN A 419 12.95 27.61 -0.54
C ASN A 419 13.43 26.23 -0.01
N PRO A 420 14.18 25.44 -0.81
CA PRO A 420 14.60 24.08 -0.43
C PRO A 420 15.45 23.99 0.84
N GLY A 421 16.13 25.08 1.24
CA GLY A 421 16.90 25.16 2.48
C GLY A 421 16.04 24.92 3.73
N LEU A 422 14.75 25.27 3.68
CA LEU A 422 13.81 25.10 4.80
C LEU A 422 13.49 23.63 5.08
N ILE A 423 13.49 22.80 4.03
CA ILE A 423 13.24 21.36 4.12
C ILE A 423 14.46 20.64 4.76
N GLN A 424 15.67 21.17 4.58
CA GLN A 424 16.90 20.59 5.16
C GLN A 424 17.15 21.07 6.60
N ALA A 425 16.84 22.34 6.91
CA ALA A 425 16.96 22.93 8.24
C ALA A 425 15.96 22.32 9.25
N ALA A 426 14.74 22.00 8.82
CA ALA A 426 13.75 21.35 9.67
C ALA A 426 14.15 19.90 10.05
N LYS A 427 14.83 19.17 9.14
CA LYS A 427 15.31 17.80 9.40
C LYS A 427 16.47 17.75 10.39
N THR A 428 17.36 18.73 10.36
CA THR A 428 18.52 18.83 11.28
C THR A 428 18.11 19.22 12.70
N GLY A 429 17.13 20.13 12.86
CA GLY A 429 16.59 20.50 14.17
C GLY A 429 15.93 19.36 14.95
N ARG A 430 15.46 18.31 14.25
CA ARG A 430 14.81 17.13 14.85
C ARG A 430 15.83 16.08 15.35
N ALA A 431 16.99 15.97 14.69
CA ALA A 431 18.04 15.01 15.05
C ALA A 431 18.74 15.36 16.37
N ALA A 432 18.82 16.64 16.73
CA ALA A 432 19.45 17.10 17.97
C ALA A 432 18.65 16.77 19.26
N GLY A 433 17.39 16.33 19.14
CA GLY A 433 16.49 16.08 20.27
C GLY A 433 16.14 14.61 20.54
N VAL A 434 16.69 13.67 19.75
CA VAL A 434 16.43 12.23 19.94
C VAL A 434 17.60 11.64 20.73
N VAL A 435 17.39 11.35 22.02
CA VAL A 435 18.30 10.47 22.77
C VAL A 435 18.06 9.05 22.27
N PRO A 436 19.05 8.38 21.64
CA PRO A 436 18.87 7.01 21.20
C PRO A 436 18.85 6.08 22.42
N LEU A 437 17.71 5.43 22.66
CA LEU A 437 17.50 4.48 23.76
C LEU A 437 18.13 3.09 23.51
N ASN A 438 19.24 3.04 22.77
CA ASN A 438 19.95 1.77 22.54
C ASN A 438 21.42 1.98 22.20
N SER A 439 22.25 2.14 23.23
CA SER A 439 23.68 1.82 23.16
C SER A 439 24.10 1.18 24.46
N ASN A 440 24.10 -0.15 24.44
CA ASN A 440 24.76 -0.97 25.44
C ASN A 440 26.27 -0.80 25.25
N ALA A 441 26.87 0.15 25.96
CA ALA A 441 28.31 0.32 26.08
C ALA A 441 28.63 0.60 27.55
N GLY A 442 29.31 -0.35 28.19
CA GLY A 442 29.73 -0.23 29.58
C GLY A 442 30.81 0.83 29.76
N GLY A 443 30.84 1.41 30.96
CA GLY A 443 32.01 2.13 31.48
C GLY A 443 31.67 3.35 32.33
N GLY A 444 32.00 3.25 33.63
CA GLY A 444 32.52 4.38 34.40
C GLY A 444 31.53 5.22 35.20
N TYR A 445 31.44 4.92 36.50
CA TYR A 445 31.11 5.91 37.54
C TYR A 445 32.07 7.10 37.48
N LEU A 446 31.54 8.33 37.51
CA LEU A 446 32.11 9.46 38.25
C LEU A 446 30.98 10.46 38.60
N PRO A 447 30.89 10.93 39.87
CA PRO A 447 29.91 11.93 40.27
C PRO A 447 30.56 13.33 40.28
N SER A 448 29.89 14.33 39.68
CA SER A 448 30.01 15.72 40.17
C SER A 448 28.90 16.60 39.62
N CYS A 449 28.04 17.07 40.51
CA CYS A 449 27.32 18.33 40.32
C CYS A 449 28.32 19.51 40.38
N ALA A 450 28.09 20.54 39.57
CA ALA A 450 28.33 21.94 39.97
C ALA A 450 27.61 22.91 39.02
N CYS A 451 26.87 23.84 39.66
CA CYS A 451 26.31 25.11 39.19
C CYS A 451 25.06 25.08 38.29
#